data_AF-A0A022QGG2-F1
#
_entry.id   AF-A0A022QGG2-F1
#
_cell.length_a   1.000
_cell.length_b   1.000
_cell.length_c   1.000
_cell.angle_alpha   90.00
_cell.angle_beta   90.00
_cell.angle_gamma   90.00
#
_symmetry.space_group_name_H-M   'P 1'
#
loop_
_entity.id
_entity.type
_entity.pdbx_description
1 polymer ?
#
loop_
_entity_poly.entity_id
_entity_poly.type
_entity_poly.pdbx_seq_one_letter_code
_entity_poly.pdbx_strand_id
1 'polypeptide(L)'
;VNVPVIGGHAGVTILPLFSQATPKANLSDEYIKALTQRTQDGGTEVVEAKAGKGSATLSMAYAGAIFADACLKGLNGVPDVVECTFVQSTVTELPFFASK
;
A
#
# COMPACT_ATOMS: atom_id res chain seq x y z
N VAL A 1 -5.43 2.81 11.90
CA VAL A 1 -4.01 2.41 11.82
C VAL A 1 -3.50 2.85 10.46
N ASN A 2 -2.34 3.48 10.39
CA ASN A 2 -1.67 3.88 9.15
C ASN A 2 -0.30 3.21 9.09
N VAL A 3 -0.02 2.46 8.03
CA VAL A 3 1.27 1.80 7.79
C VAL A 3 1.75 2.24 6.41
N PRO A 4 2.88 2.95 6.29
CA PRO A 4 3.44 3.29 4.99
C PRO A 4 3.81 2.03 4.21
N VAL A 5 3.47 1.98 2.93
CA VAL A 5 3.87 0.90 2.02
C VAL A 5 4.63 1.51 0.86
N ILE A 6 5.90 1.11 0.70
CA ILE A 6 6.82 1.67 -0.30
C ILE A 6 7.21 0.61 -1.34
N GLY A 7 7.99 1.01 -2.34
CA GLY A 7 8.52 0.09 -3.35
C GLY A 7 7.68 0.06 -4.62
N GLY A 8 7.01 -1.07 -4.88
CA GLY A 8 6.14 -1.30 -6.03
C GLY A 8 4.84 -1.99 -5.64
N HIS A 9 4.07 -2.46 -6.63
CA HIS A 9 2.74 -3.04 -6.43
C HIS A 9 2.63 -4.52 -6.87
N ALA A 10 3.74 -5.28 -6.85
CA ALA A 10 3.73 -6.70 -7.21
C ALA A 10 4.64 -7.55 -6.31
N GLY A 11 4.03 -8.49 -5.56
CA GLY A 11 4.75 -9.46 -4.73
C GLY A 11 5.79 -8.79 -3.82
N VAL A 12 7.02 -9.25 -3.88
CA VAL A 12 8.12 -8.80 -3.00
C VAL A 12 8.49 -7.31 -3.15
N THR A 13 8.03 -6.62 -4.20
CA THR A 13 8.24 -5.18 -4.31
C THR A 13 7.38 -4.38 -3.34
N ILE A 14 6.33 -4.99 -2.76
CA ILE A 14 5.43 -4.35 -1.80
C ILE A 14 6.10 -4.40 -0.42
N LEU A 15 6.53 -3.24 0.10
CA LEU A 15 7.30 -3.14 1.34
C LEU A 15 6.51 -2.40 2.43
N PRO A 16 5.76 -3.10 3.29
CA PRO A 16 5.05 -2.50 4.42
C PRO A 16 6.00 -2.14 5.56
N LEU A 17 6.11 -0.85 5.87
CA LEU A 17 6.98 -0.34 6.92
C LEU A 17 6.29 -0.38 8.29
N PHE A 18 6.10 -1.59 8.85
CA PHE A 18 5.47 -1.76 10.17
C PHE A 18 6.19 -1.03 11.30
N SER A 19 7.49 -0.78 11.16
CA SER A 19 8.27 0.04 12.09
C SER A 19 7.82 1.52 12.14
N GLN A 20 7.10 1.99 11.12
CA GLN A 20 6.55 3.35 11.00
C GLN A 20 5.03 3.38 11.16
N ALA A 21 4.41 2.32 11.67
CA ALA A 21 2.98 2.26 11.90
C ALA A 21 2.52 3.34 12.91
N THR A 22 1.36 3.93 12.66
CA THR A 22 0.70 4.87 13.57
C THR A 22 -0.71 4.37 13.94
N PRO A 23 -1.02 4.14 15.24
CA PRO A 23 -0.11 4.22 16.38
C PRO A 23 1.01 3.17 16.30
N LYS A 24 2.12 3.41 17.02
CA LYS A 24 3.27 2.50 17.05
C LYS A 24 2.83 1.13 17.57
N ALA A 25 3.17 0.09 16.82
CA ALA A 25 2.92 -1.30 17.21
C ALA A 25 4.26 -1.98 17.53
N ASN A 26 4.32 -2.68 18.66
CA ASN A 26 5.45 -3.53 19.01
C ASN A 26 5.12 -4.97 18.60
N LEU A 27 5.38 -5.30 17.34
CA LEU A 27 5.14 -6.63 16.77
C LEU A 27 6.40 -7.48 16.93
N SER A 28 6.23 -8.79 17.15
CA SER A 28 7.37 -9.72 17.09
C SER A 28 7.82 -9.95 15.65
N ASP A 29 9.06 -10.40 15.46
CA ASP A 29 9.61 -10.71 14.14
C ASP A 29 8.76 -11.74 13.38
N GLU A 30 8.18 -12.71 14.10
CA GLU A 30 7.25 -13.70 13.54
C GLU A 30 6.01 -13.03 12.94
N TYR A 31 5.38 -12.11 13.69
CA TYR A 31 4.24 -11.36 13.18
C TYR A 31 4.62 -10.43 12.04
N ILE A 32 5.77 -9.76 12.11
CA ILE A 32 6.26 -8.89 11.02
C ILE A 32 6.42 -9.70 9.73
N LYS A 33 7.04 -10.89 9.80
CA LYS A 33 7.24 -11.77 8.66
C LYS A 33 5.90 -12.25 8.08
N ALA A 34 5.00 -12.75 8.93
CA ALA A 34 3.69 -13.22 8.51
C ALA A 34 2.84 -12.12 7.87
N LEU A 35 2.81 -10.92 8.47
CA LEU A 35 2.06 -9.78 7.93
C LEU A 35 2.67 -9.25 6.64
N THR A 36 3.99 -9.26 6.51
CA THR A 36 4.68 -8.86 5.27
C THR A 36 4.29 -9.79 4.12
N GLN A 37 4.43 -11.11 4.32
CA GLN A 37 4.08 -12.11 3.31
C GLN A 37 2.61 -11.96 2.88
N ARG A 38 1.70 -11.88 3.86
CA ARG A 38 0.27 -11.73 3.59
C ARG A 38 -0.06 -10.44 2.84
N THR A 39 0.66 -9.35 3.12
CA THR A 39 0.46 -8.08 2.40
C THR A 39 0.92 -8.19 0.94
N GLN A 40 2.02 -8.90 0.70
CA GLN A 40 2.57 -9.13 -0.64
C GLN A 40 1.67 -10.06 -1.47
N ASP A 41 1.08 -11.06 -0.83
CA ASP A 41 0.23 -12.08 -1.47
C ASP A 41 -1.25 -11.74 -1.48
N GLY A 42 -1.69 -10.65 -0.84
CA GLY A 42 -3.11 -10.36 -0.64
C GLY A 42 -3.94 -10.32 -1.93
N GLY A 43 -3.35 -9.91 -3.05
CA GLY A 43 -4.00 -9.98 -4.37
C GLY A 43 -4.22 -11.42 -4.84
N THR A 44 -3.22 -12.28 -4.65
CA THR A 44 -3.27 -13.72 -4.96
C THR A 44 -4.29 -14.43 -4.09
N GLU A 45 -4.29 -14.18 -2.77
CA GLU A 45 -5.26 -14.77 -1.83
C GLU A 45 -6.71 -14.49 -2.26
N VAL A 46 -6.99 -13.29 -2.80
CA VAL A 46 -8.33 -12.95 -3.31
C VAL A 46 -8.67 -13.69 -4.59
N VAL A 47 -7.72 -13.85 -5.52
CA VAL A 47 -7.93 -14.61 -6.76
C VAL A 47 -8.22 -16.09 -6.44
N GLU A 48 -7.46 -16.66 -5.52
CA GLU A 48 -7.64 -18.04 -5.04
C GLU A 48 -9.00 -18.20 -4.35
N ALA A 49 -9.37 -17.29 -3.45
CA ALA A 49 -10.68 -17.30 -2.79
C ALA A 49 -11.84 -17.17 -3.79
N LYS A 50 -11.62 -16.51 -4.93
CA LYS A 50 -12.57 -16.41 -6.05
C LYS A 50 -12.46 -17.56 -7.05
N ALA A 51 -11.69 -18.61 -6.75
CA ALA A 51 -11.45 -19.76 -7.64
C ALA A 51 -10.99 -19.35 -9.05
N GLY A 52 -10.12 -18.34 -9.13
CA GLY A 52 -9.60 -17.81 -10.39
C GLY A 52 -10.57 -16.93 -11.19
N LYS A 53 -11.78 -16.65 -10.68
CA LYS A 53 -12.81 -15.84 -11.37
C LYS A 53 -12.62 -14.33 -11.19
N GLY A 54 -11.38 -13.88 -11.30
CA GLY A 54 -10.98 -12.48 -11.15
C GLY A 54 -10.39 -12.14 -9.78
N SER A 55 -9.84 -10.94 -9.68
CA SER A 55 -9.10 -10.43 -8.51
C SER A 55 -9.96 -9.52 -7.62
N ALA A 56 -9.31 -8.78 -6.72
CA ALA A 56 -9.93 -7.78 -5.87
C ALA A 56 -10.65 -6.70 -6.69
N THR A 57 -11.96 -6.54 -6.48
CA THR A 57 -12.78 -5.54 -7.16
C THR A 57 -13.32 -4.51 -6.18
N LEU A 58 -14.13 -4.92 -5.21
CA LEU A 58 -14.76 -4.00 -4.24
C LEU A 58 -13.72 -3.27 -3.38
N SER A 59 -12.74 -3.99 -2.84
CA SER A 59 -11.65 -3.39 -2.06
C SER A 59 -10.78 -2.46 -2.90
N MET A 60 -10.53 -2.80 -4.17
CA MET A 60 -9.77 -1.93 -5.08
C MET A 60 -10.57 -0.68 -5.46
N ALA A 61 -11.87 -0.79 -5.70
CA ALA A 61 -12.75 0.36 -5.95
C ALA A 61 -12.77 1.31 -4.74
N TYR A 62 -12.84 0.76 -3.53
CA TYR A 62 -12.74 1.54 -2.29
C TYR A 62 -11.38 2.25 -2.15
N ALA A 63 -10.26 1.54 -2.37
CA ALA A 63 -8.92 2.12 -2.32
C ALA A 63 -8.74 3.23 -3.38
N GLY A 64 -9.23 3.00 -4.61
CA GLY A 64 -9.22 3.98 -5.68
C GLY A 64 -10.05 5.23 -5.34
N ALA A 65 -11.20 5.07 -4.72
CA ALA A 65 -12.04 6.19 -4.27
C ALA A 65 -11.34 7.03 -3.19
N ILE A 66 -10.67 6.40 -2.21
CA ILE A 66 -9.88 7.11 -1.20
C ILE A 66 -8.76 7.93 -1.85
N PHE A 67 -7.99 7.31 -2.74
CA PHE A 67 -6.88 8.00 -3.40
C PHE A 67 -7.36 9.15 -4.30
N ALA A 68 -8.46 8.95 -5.04
CA ALA A 68 -9.07 10.00 -5.83
C ALA A 68 -9.56 11.17 -4.96
N ASP A 69 -10.19 10.90 -3.82
CA ASP A 69 -10.59 11.93 -2.86
C ASP A 69 -9.39 12.71 -2.30
N ALA A 70 -8.27 12.03 -2.02
CA ALA A 70 -7.02 12.68 -1.62
C ALA A 70 -6.49 13.63 -2.72
N CYS A 71 -6.50 13.20 -3.99
CA CYS A 71 -6.14 14.08 -5.10
C CYS A 71 -7.07 15.30 -5.19
N LEU A 72 -8.38 15.11 -5.04
CA LEU A 72 -9.36 16.21 -5.06
C LEU A 72 -9.16 17.18 -3.90
N LYS A 73 -8.85 16.69 -2.70
CA LYS A 73 -8.49 17.52 -1.54
C LYS A 73 -7.22 18.34 -1.80
N GLY A 74 -6.20 17.72 -2.38
CA GLY A 74 -4.97 18.42 -2.79
C GLY A 74 -5.25 19.54 -3.80
N LEU A 75 -6.08 19.27 -4.82
CA LEU A 75 -6.50 20.28 -5.80
C LEU A 75 -7.32 21.42 -5.16
N ASN A 76 -8.12 21.12 -4.13
CA ASN A 76 -8.88 22.10 -3.37
C ASN A 76 -8.03 22.89 -2.35
N GLY A 77 -6.71 22.68 -2.30
CA GLY A 77 -5.81 23.41 -1.41
C GLY A 77 -5.88 22.98 0.05
N VAL A 78 -6.40 21.78 0.35
CA VAL A 78 -6.33 21.21 1.70
C VAL A 78 -4.86 20.89 2.01
N PRO A 79 -4.27 21.43 3.09
CA PRO A 79 -2.88 21.15 3.44
C PRO A 79 -2.72 19.72 3.97
N ASP A 80 -1.48 19.24 3.98
CA ASP A 80 -1.06 18.00 4.64
C ASP A 80 -1.82 16.72 4.19
N VAL A 81 -2.28 16.70 2.94
CA VAL A 81 -2.82 15.48 2.31
C VAL A 81 -1.66 14.61 1.83
N VAL A 82 -1.42 13.49 2.52
CA VAL A 82 -0.27 12.60 2.28
C VAL A 82 -0.75 11.19 2.01
N GLU A 83 -0.38 10.63 0.85
CA GLU A 83 -0.71 9.27 0.42
C GLU A 83 0.52 8.59 -0.20
N CYS A 84 0.64 7.28 -0.01
CA CYS A 84 1.67 6.51 -0.71
C CYS A 84 1.26 6.27 -2.17
N THR A 85 2.13 6.59 -3.12
CA THR A 85 1.83 6.39 -4.54
C THR A 85 3.08 6.07 -5.36
N PHE A 86 2.92 5.22 -6.38
CA PHE A 86 3.99 4.85 -7.30
C PHE A 86 4.13 5.91 -8.40
N VAL A 87 5.19 6.71 -8.31
CA VAL A 87 5.42 7.87 -9.18
C VAL A 87 6.86 7.90 -9.66
N GLN A 88 7.14 8.77 -10.63
CA GLN A 88 8.51 9.10 -10.98
C GLN A 88 9.19 9.67 -9.72
N SER A 89 10.33 9.08 -9.35
CA SER A 89 10.94 9.32 -8.04
C SER A 89 12.46 9.39 -8.15
N THR A 90 13.06 10.11 -7.22
CA THR A 90 14.52 10.20 -7.02
C THR A 90 14.93 9.68 -5.64
N VAL A 91 14.01 9.02 -4.91
CA VAL A 91 14.28 8.46 -3.57
C VAL A 91 15.27 7.29 -3.64
N THR A 92 15.30 6.60 -4.78
CA THR A 92 16.26 5.53 -5.11
C THR A 92 16.86 5.81 -6.48
N GLU A 93 17.82 5.00 -6.90
CA GLU A 93 18.37 5.02 -8.26
C GLU A 93 17.36 4.61 -9.35
N LEU A 94 16.24 3.99 -8.97
CA LEU A 94 15.19 3.59 -9.90
C LEU A 94 14.36 4.79 -10.34
N PRO A 95 13.95 4.86 -11.62
CA PRO A 95 13.21 6.01 -12.14
C PRO A 95 11.80 6.16 -11.56
N PHE A 96 11.23 5.09 -11.01
CA PHE A 96 9.91 5.09 -10.37
C PHE A 96 9.96 4.31 -9.05
N PHE A 97 9.27 4.82 -8.04
CA PHE A 97 9.22 4.20 -6.73
C PHE A 97 7.99 4.70 -5.97
N ALA A 98 7.34 3.81 -5.20
CA ALA A 98 6.28 4.20 -4.30
C ALA A 98 6.88 4.69 -2.97
N SER A 99 6.51 5.88 -2.54
CA SER A 99 6.91 6.47 -1.26
C SER A 99 5.77 7.26 -0.65
N LYS A 100 5.92 7.59 0.64
CA LYS A 100 5.07 8.54 1.35
C LYS A 100 5.58 9.97 1.14
#